data_AF-A0A2K5CBN3-F1
#
_entry.id   AF-A0A2K5CBN3-F1
#
_cell.length_a   1.000
_cell.length_b   1.000
_cell.length_c   1.000
_cell.angle_alpha   90.00
_cell.angle_beta   90.00
_cell.angle_gamma   90.00
#
_symmetry.space_group_name_H-M   'P 1'
#
loop_
_entity.id
_entity.type
_entity.pdbx_description
1 polymer ?
#
loop_
_entity_poly.entity_id
_entity_poly.type
_entity_poly.pdbx_seq_one_letter_code
_entity_poly.pdbx_strand_id
1 'polypeptide(L)'
;MLAPKKAKKRVEGNSNVFSMFEQTQIQEFKEVGFGEPECVFPTLGRVNVKNEEIDEMIKEAPGPINFTVFLTMFGEKLKGADPEETILNAFKVFDPEGKGVLKADYVRDMLTTQAERFSKEEVDQMFAAFLLTWNGNLDYKNLVHIITHGEEKD
;
A
#
# COMPACT_ATOMS: atom_id res chain seq x y z
N MET A 1 12.59 49.08 27.26
CA MET A 1 13.19 48.12 26.30
C MET A 1 12.35 46.85 26.35
N LEU A 2 11.92 46.35 25.18
CA LEU A 2 10.88 45.32 25.02
C LEU A 2 11.37 43.90 25.37
N ALA A 3 10.47 43.09 25.95
CA ALA A 3 10.66 41.65 26.16
C ALA A 3 10.60 40.88 24.81
N PRO A 4 11.35 39.77 24.64
CA PRO A 4 11.36 39.01 23.40
C PRO A 4 10.06 38.18 23.28
N LYS A 5 9.32 38.39 22.20
CA LYS A 5 8.19 37.54 21.82
C LYS A 5 8.74 36.19 21.35
N LYS A 6 8.38 35.10 22.05
CA LYS A 6 8.62 33.72 21.56
C LYS A 6 7.89 33.54 20.23
N ALA A 7 8.65 33.31 19.16
CA ALA A 7 8.11 32.89 17.88
C ALA A 7 7.40 31.55 18.06
N LYS A 8 6.09 31.54 17.82
CA LYS A 8 5.28 30.32 17.78
C LYS A 8 5.73 29.56 16.53
N LYS A 9 6.52 28.50 16.72
CA LYS A 9 6.92 27.58 15.64
C LYS A 9 5.64 27.04 15.01
N ARG A 10 5.34 27.47 13.79
CA ARG A 10 4.24 26.94 12.99
C ARG A 10 4.55 25.46 12.80
N VAL A 11 3.72 24.59 13.37
CA VAL A 11 3.74 23.15 13.05
C VAL A 11 3.17 23.06 11.66
N GLU A 12 4.04 23.19 10.67
CA GLU A 12 3.73 22.99 9.27
C GLU A 12 3.91 21.50 9.00
N GLY A 13 2.78 20.82 8.77
CA GLY A 13 2.75 19.38 8.58
C GLY A 13 1.62 18.69 9.34
N ASN A 14 0.40 19.23 9.30
CA ASN A 14 -0.77 18.36 9.41
C ASN A 14 -1.18 18.08 7.97
N SER A 15 -0.55 17.07 7.35
CA SER A 15 -0.97 16.59 6.04
C SER A 15 -2.42 16.16 6.19
N ASN A 16 -3.33 17.03 5.78
CA ASN A 16 -4.75 16.84 5.94
C ASN A 16 -5.05 15.55 5.17
N VAL A 17 -5.29 14.44 5.86
CA VAL A 17 -5.48 13.13 5.22
C VAL A 17 -6.57 13.17 4.13
N PHE A 18 -7.51 14.10 4.29
CA PHE A 18 -8.50 14.51 3.30
C PHE A 18 -7.94 15.01 1.96
N SER A 19 -6.66 15.32 1.84
CA SER A 19 -6.05 15.67 0.55
C SER A 19 -5.68 14.44 -0.29
N MET A 20 -5.80 13.23 0.27
CA MET A 20 -5.53 11.97 -0.44
C MET A 20 -6.76 11.40 -1.14
N PHE A 21 -7.94 11.93 -0.81
CA PHE A 21 -9.23 11.42 -1.29
C PHE A 21 -9.94 12.52 -2.07
N GLU A 22 -10.76 12.13 -3.04
CA GLU A 22 -11.62 13.08 -3.74
C GLU A 22 -12.70 13.64 -2.81
N GLN A 23 -13.16 14.87 -3.03
CA GLN A 23 -14.19 15.49 -2.17
C GLN A 23 -15.50 14.70 -2.16
N THR A 24 -15.84 14.07 -3.29
CA THR A 24 -16.98 13.16 -3.45
C THR A 24 -16.86 11.95 -2.53
N GLN A 25 -15.70 11.28 -2.54
CA GLN A 25 -15.42 10.14 -1.65
C GLN A 25 -15.51 10.56 -0.18
N ILE A 26 -14.92 11.71 0.19
CA ILE A 26 -14.99 12.23 1.57
C ILE A 26 -16.43 12.49 2.00
N GLN A 27 -17.27 12.98 1.08
CA GLN A 27 -18.66 13.28 1.35
C GLN A 27 -19.50 12.01 1.51
N GLU A 28 -19.30 11.01 0.65
CA GLU A 28 -19.89 9.67 0.79
C GLU A 28 -19.50 9.05 2.14
N PHE A 29 -18.22 9.11 2.52
CA PHE A 29 -17.76 8.60 3.80
C PHE A 29 -18.37 9.33 5.01
N LYS A 30 -18.66 10.63 4.89
CA LYS A 30 -19.33 11.41 5.94
C LYS A 30 -20.81 11.06 6.06
N GLU A 31 -21.50 10.81 4.95
CA GLU A 31 -22.94 10.49 4.94
C GLU A 31 -23.24 9.12 5.54
N VAL A 32 -22.32 8.17 5.43
CA VAL A 32 -22.55 6.79 5.87
C VAL A 32 -22.29 6.58 7.36
N GLY A 33 -21.61 7.53 8.03
CA GLY A 33 -21.45 7.53 9.48
C GLY A 33 -20.53 6.40 9.97
N PHE A 34 -19.23 6.70 10.09
CA PHE A 34 -18.23 5.82 10.73
C PHE A 34 -18.40 5.82 12.26
N GLY A 35 -19.57 5.41 12.75
CA GLY A 35 -19.82 5.23 14.18
C GLY A 35 -19.07 4.02 14.73
N GLU A 36 -18.98 2.95 13.93
CA GLU A 36 -18.27 1.71 14.26
C GLU A 36 -17.54 1.16 13.02
N PRO A 37 -16.34 0.58 13.18
CA PRO A 37 -15.56 0.01 12.08
C PRO A 37 -16.30 -1.10 11.32
N GLU A 38 -17.26 -1.77 11.96
CA GLU A 38 -18.14 -2.78 11.35
C GLU A 38 -19.04 -2.20 10.24
N CYS A 39 -19.41 -0.92 10.32
CA CYS A 39 -20.26 -0.27 9.33
C CYS A 39 -19.51 0.17 8.07
N VAL A 40 -18.18 0.23 8.12
CA VAL A 40 -17.31 0.82 7.10
C VAL A 40 -17.13 -0.08 5.88
N PHE A 41 -16.89 -1.37 6.13
CA PHE A 41 -16.57 -2.31 5.06
C PHE A 41 -17.76 -2.54 4.12
N PRO A 42 -19.01 -2.68 4.59
CA PRO A 42 -20.17 -2.74 3.70
C PRO A 42 -20.29 -1.50 2.80
N THR A 43 -19.95 -0.31 3.31
CA THR A 43 -19.94 0.94 2.53
C THR A 43 -18.90 0.94 1.42
N LEU A 44 -17.74 0.32 1.68
CA LEU A 44 -16.66 0.13 0.72
C LEU A 44 -16.90 -1.06 -0.23
N GLY A 45 -18.12 -1.64 -0.24
CA GLY A 45 -18.46 -2.79 -1.06
C GLY A 45 -17.91 -4.13 -0.56
N ARG A 46 -17.27 -4.16 0.62
CA ARG A 46 -16.82 -5.39 1.29
C ARG A 46 -17.83 -5.83 2.35
N VAL A 47 -18.79 -6.64 1.94
CA VAL A 47 -19.88 -7.13 2.80
C VAL A 47 -19.54 -8.36 3.66
N ASN A 48 -18.33 -8.94 3.54
CA ASN A 48 -17.94 -10.18 4.22
C ASN A 48 -16.58 -10.09 4.93
N VAL A 49 -16.32 -9.02 5.69
CA VAL A 49 -15.11 -8.93 6.53
C VAL A 49 -15.37 -9.70 7.83
N LYS A 50 -14.46 -10.60 8.20
CA LYS A 50 -14.61 -11.39 9.44
C LYS A 50 -14.38 -10.48 10.65
N ASN A 51 -15.12 -10.69 11.74
CA ASN A 51 -14.90 -9.94 12.98
C ASN A 51 -13.45 -10.04 13.48
N GLU A 52 -12.77 -11.15 13.24
CA GLU A 52 -11.35 -11.35 13.54
C GLU A 52 -10.45 -10.35 12.79
N GLU A 53 -10.73 -10.10 11.51
CA GLU A 53 -9.99 -9.12 10.69
C GLU A 53 -10.29 -7.68 11.17
N ILE A 54 -11.53 -7.41 11.59
CA ILE A 54 -11.92 -6.12 12.17
C ILE A 54 -11.19 -5.89 13.51
N ASP A 55 -11.11 -6.91 14.35
CA ASP A 55 -10.41 -6.86 15.64
C ASP A 55 -8.89 -6.66 15.47
N GLU A 56 -8.29 -7.31 14.47
CA GLU A 56 -6.88 -7.08 14.11
C GLU A 56 -6.66 -5.63 13.65
N MET A 57 -7.55 -5.09 12.82
CA MET A 57 -7.50 -3.69 12.40
C MET A 57 -7.69 -2.71 13.57
N ILE A 58 -8.56 -3.03 14.53
CA ILE A 58 -8.73 -2.23 15.75
C ILE A 58 -7.46 -2.23 16.60
N LYS A 59 -6.76 -3.37 16.69
CA LYS A 59 -5.50 -3.48 17.45
C LYS A 59 -4.33 -2.71 16.83
N GLU A 60 -4.32 -2.52 15.51
CA GLU A 60 -3.31 -1.71 14.83
C GLU A 60 -3.44 -0.21 15.16
N ALA A 61 -4.62 0.25 15.61
CA ALA A 61 -4.83 1.66 15.91
C ALA A 61 -4.18 2.09 17.25
N PRO A 62 -3.52 3.26 17.30
CA PRO A 62 -2.88 3.78 18.52
C PRO A 62 -3.90 4.27 19.57
N GLY A 63 -5.20 4.11 19.31
CA GLY A 63 -6.29 4.56 20.16
C GLY A 63 -7.66 4.26 19.54
N PRO A 64 -8.75 4.79 20.12
CA PRO A 64 -10.10 4.55 19.62
C PRO A 64 -10.23 4.93 18.15
N ILE A 65 -10.65 3.96 17.31
CA ILE A 65 -10.86 4.19 15.88
C ILE A 65 -12.05 5.14 15.72
N ASN A 66 -11.75 6.38 15.34
CA ASN A 66 -12.72 7.31 14.80
C ASN A 66 -12.43 7.54 13.31
N PHE A 67 -13.35 8.21 12.62
CA PHE A 67 -13.26 8.44 11.18
C PHE A 67 -11.90 9.02 10.71
N THR A 68 -11.35 9.96 11.47
CA THR A 68 -10.06 10.57 11.14
C THR A 68 -8.90 9.60 11.34
N VAL A 69 -8.93 8.78 12.40
CA VAL A 69 -7.92 7.73 12.64
C VAL A 69 -7.99 6.66 11.56
N PHE A 70 -9.20 6.24 11.15
CA PHE A 70 -9.37 5.26 10.06
C PHE A 70 -8.81 5.78 8.73
N LEU A 71 -9.16 7.00 8.33
CA LEU A 71 -8.61 7.59 7.10
C LEU A 71 -7.09 7.76 7.20
N THR A 72 -6.57 8.10 8.38
CA THR A 72 -5.12 8.24 8.60
C THR A 72 -4.41 6.91 8.47
N MET A 73 -4.92 5.85 9.11
CA MET A 73 -4.43 4.48 8.97
C MET A 73 -4.43 4.02 7.51
N PHE A 74 -5.55 4.24 6.80
CA PHE A 74 -5.69 3.84 5.41
C PHE A 74 -4.77 4.66 4.49
N GLY A 75 -4.72 5.98 4.70
CA GLY A 75 -3.85 6.89 3.97
C GLY A 75 -2.36 6.67 4.25
N GLU A 76 -2.00 6.17 5.43
CA GLU A 76 -0.63 5.76 5.78
C GLU A 76 -0.25 4.45 5.09
N LYS A 77 -1.15 3.45 5.03
CA LYS A 77 -0.88 2.21 4.27
C LYS A 77 -0.80 2.45 2.75
N LEU A 78 -1.48 3.47 2.24
CA LEU A 78 -1.38 3.88 0.83
C LEU A 78 -0.23 4.87 0.56
N LYS A 79 0.32 5.51 1.59
CA LYS A 79 1.47 6.42 1.46
C LYS A 79 2.76 5.62 1.34
N GLY A 80 3.47 5.81 0.25
CA GLY A 80 4.83 5.29 0.07
C GLY A 80 4.97 4.20 -0.98
N ALA A 81 3.88 3.77 -1.62
CA ALA A 81 3.97 2.99 -2.84
C ALA A 81 4.28 3.91 -4.03
N ASP A 82 5.31 3.56 -4.81
CA ASP A 82 5.58 4.23 -6.07
C ASP A 82 4.43 3.96 -7.07
N PRO A 83 4.12 4.91 -7.97
CA PRO A 83 3.15 4.68 -9.03
C PRO A 83 3.51 3.45 -9.86
N GLU A 84 2.52 2.68 -10.32
CA GLU A 84 2.71 1.46 -11.11
C GLU A 84 3.70 1.67 -12.27
N GLU A 85 3.57 2.78 -13.00
CA GLU A 85 4.46 3.14 -14.10
C GLU A 85 5.93 3.27 -13.66
N THR A 86 6.17 3.83 -12.48
CA THR A 86 7.51 3.99 -11.92
C THR A 86 8.13 2.63 -11.62
N ILE A 87 7.36 1.74 -10.98
CA ILE A 87 7.82 0.38 -10.66
C ILE A 87 8.06 -0.42 -11.95
N LEU A 88 7.14 -0.34 -12.93
CA LEU A 88 7.32 -0.96 -14.26
C LEU A 88 8.60 -0.48 -14.95
N ASN A 89 8.87 0.82 -14.90
CA ASN A 89 10.06 1.40 -15.53
C ASN A 89 11.35 0.94 -14.83
N ALA A 90 11.32 0.71 -13.52
CA ALA A 90 12.45 0.11 -12.80
C ALA A 90 12.78 -1.30 -13.32
N PHE A 91 11.76 -2.14 -13.55
CA PHE A 91 11.96 -3.49 -14.12
C PHE A 91 12.44 -3.46 -15.58
N LYS A 92 11.98 -2.50 -16.39
CA LYS A 92 12.40 -2.36 -17.79
C LYS A 92 13.92 -2.15 -17.95
N VAL A 93 14.60 -1.60 -16.95
CA VAL A 93 16.08 -1.46 -16.96
C VAL A 93 16.76 -2.82 -17.10
N PHE A 94 16.13 -3.89 -16.60
CA PHE A 94 16.64 -5.27 -16.64
C PHE A 94 16.14 -6.07 -17.84
N ASP A 95 15.22 -5.50 -18.64
CA ASP A 95 14.66 -6.11 -19.85
C ASP A 95 14.84 -5.18 -21.06
N PRO A 96 16.08 -5.02 -21.56
CA PRO A 96 16.36 -4.13 -22.69
C PRO A 96 15.67 -4.57 -23.99
N GLU A 97 15.25 -5.83 -24.07
CA GLU A 97 14.52 -6.38 -25.22
C GLU A 97 13.00 -6.16 -25.11
N GLY A 98 12.49 -5.70 -23.97
CA GLY A 98 11.07 -5.40 -23.75
C GLY A 98 10.14 -6.61 -23.80
N LYS A 99 10.65 -7.79 -23.42
CA LYS A 99 9.90 -9.05 -23.39
C LYS A 99 8.76 -9.06 -22.38
N GLY A 100 8.81 -8.21 -21.34
CA GLY A 100 7.85 -8.22 -20.24
C GLY A 100 8.08 -9.34 -19.23
N VAL A 101 9.18 -10.10 -19.35
CA VAL A 101 9.51 -11.21 -18.46
C VAL A 101 11.00 -11.20 -18.12
N LEU A 102 11.34 -11.63 -16.91
CA LEU A 102 12.72 -11.79 -16.44
C LEU A 102 12.96 -13.23 -15.99
N LYS A 103 14.20 -13.71 -16.09
CA LYS A 103 14.55 -15.04 -15.56
C LYS A 103 14.44 -15.02 -14.04
N ALA A 104 13.70 -15.97 -13.46
CA ALA A 104 13.49 -16.01 -12.01
C ALA A 104 14.83 -16.11 -11.24
N ASP A 105 15.79 -16.90 -11.74
CA ASP A 105 17.12 -17.02 -11.13
C ASP A 105 17.89 -15.70 -11.11
N TYR A 106 17.77 -14.89 -12.17
CA TYR A 106 18.41 -13.58 -12.25
C TYR A 106 17.81 -12.61 -11.23
N VAL A 107 16.48 -12.61 -11.08
CA VAL A 107 15.78 -11.79 -10.09
C VAL A 107 16.11 -12.24 -8.66
N ARG A 108 16.16 -13.56 -8.41
CA ARG A 108 16.57 -14.11 -7.11
C ARG A 108 17.98 -13.70 -6.72
N ASP A 109 18.93 -13.78 -7.65
CA ASP A 109 20.31 -13.35 -7.41
C ASP A 109 20.37 -11.84 -7.13
N MET A 110 19.65 -11.02 -7.89
CA MET A 110 19.59 -9.58 -7.67
C MET A 110 19.03 -9.22 -6.28
N LEU A 111 17.90 -9.81 -5.89
CA LEU A 111 17.23 -9.54 -4.60
C LEU A 111 18.04 -10.01 -3.38
N THR A 112 18.94 -10.98 -3.55
CA THR A 112 19.77 -11.53 -2.47
C THR A 112 21.18 -10.95 -2.42
N THR A 113 21.65 -10.27 -3.48
CA THR A 113 23.02 -9.74 -3.56
C THR A 113 23.10 -8.21 -3.58
N GLN A 114 22.11 -7.53 -4.16
CA GLN A 114 22.11 -6.09 -4.37
C GLN A 114 21.25 -5.35 -3.33
N ALA A 115 21.62 -4.10 -3.05
CA ALA A 115 20.89 -3.17 -2.19
C ALA A 115 20.51 -3.76 -0.81
N GLU A 116 19.26 -3.55 -0.38
CA GLU A 116 18.68 -4.23 0.77
C GLU A 116 18.35 -5.66 0.37
N ARG A 117 19.05 -6.59 1.01
CA ARG A 117 19.04 -7.99 0.63
C ARG A 117 17.90 -8.71 1.32
N PHE A 118 17.05 -9.33 0.52
CA PHE A 118 16.11 -10.30 1.02
C PHE A 118 16.83 -11.58 1.44
N SER A 119 16.31 -12.22 2.48
CA SER A 119 16.62 -13.60 2.81
C SER A 119 16.11 -14.55 1.71
N LYS A 120 16.65 -15.76 1.67
CA LYS A 120 16.20 -16.75 0.68
C LYS A 120 14.75 -17.11 0.89
N GLU A 121 14.35 -17.19 2.16
CA GLU A 121 12.99 -17.49 2.59
C GLU A 121 12.00 -16.42 2.10
N GLU A 122 12.34 -15.13 2.20
CA GLU A 122 11.50 -14.04 1.69
C GLU A 122 11.37 -14.08 0.16
N VAL A 123 12.45 -14.36 -0.56
CA VAL A 123 12.40 -14.48 -2.02
C VAL A 123 11.58 -15.69 -2.46
N ASP A 124 11.71 -16.82 -1.74
CA ASP A 124 10.91 -18.02 -2.01
C ASP A 124 9.42 -17.78 -1.73
N GLN A 125 9.10 -17.05 -0.65
CA GLN A 125 7.72 -16.63 -0.35
C GLN A 125 7.17 -15.69 -1.43
N MET A 126 7.97 -14.74 -1.91
CA MET A 126 7.59 -13.86 -3.02
C MET A 126 7.24 -14.71 -4.26
N PHE A 127 8.12 -15.61 -4.70
CA PHE A 127 7.85 -16.45 -5.86
C PHE A 127 6.74 -17.50 -5.65
N ALA A 128 6.39 -17.83 -4.40
CA ALA A 128 5.24 -18.67 -4.10
C ALA A 128 3.92 -17.89 -4.19
N ALA A 129 3.93 -16.60 -3.84
CA ALA A 129 2.78 -15.71 -3.96
C ALA A 129 2.52 -15.30 -5.42
N PHE A 130 3.57 -15.18 -6.24
CA PHE A 130 3.45 -14.79 -7.65
C PHE A 130 3.73 -15.95 -8.59
N LEU A 131 2.73 -16.34 -9.38
CA LEU A 131 2.87 -17.42 -10.35
C LEU A 131 3.93 -17.10 -11.42
N LEU A 132 4.98 -17.91 -11.46
CA LEU A 132 5.94 -17.90 -12.56
C LEU A 132 5.25 -18.39 -13.84
N THR A 133 5.72 -17.88 -14.98
CA THR A 133 5.32 -18.40 -16.28
C THR A 133 5.71 -19.87 -16.40
N TRP A 134 5.01 -20.61 -17.28
CA TRP A 134 5.30 -21.95 -17.80
C TRP A 134 6.79 -22.26 -18.04
N ASN A 135 7.57 -21.24 -18.41
CA ASN A 135 8.98 -21.34 -18.73
C ASN A 135 9.91 -21.02 -17.55
N GLY A 136 9.36 -20.82 -16.34
CA GLY A 136 10.11 -20.44 -15.14
C GLY A 136 10.56 -18.98 -15.10
N ASN A 137 9.99 -18.12 -15.95
CA ASN A 137 10.29 -16.68 -15.93
C ASN A 137 9.26 -15.92 -15.09
N LEU A 138 9.69 -14.84 -14.45
CA LEU A 138 8.85 -13.89 -13.76
C LEU A 138 8.19 -12.94 -14.76
N ASP A 139 6.86 -12.91 -14.80
CA ASP A 139 6.11 -11.84 -15.46
C ASP A 139 6.06 -10.64 -14.52
N TYR A 140 6.99 -9.70 -14.74
CA TYR A 140 7.09 -8.53 -13.88
C TYR A 140 5.95 -7.54 -14.11
N LYS A 141 5.25 -7.58 -15.26
CA LYS A 141 4.09 -6.71 -15.49
C LYS A 141 2.94 -7.16 -14.61
N ASN A 142 2.67 -8.46 -14.59
CA ASN A 142 1.66 -9.03 -13.72
C ASN A 142 2.01 -8.84 -12.24
N LEU A 143 3.28 -9.06 -11.85
CA LEU A 143 3.75 -8.77 -10.49
C LEU A 143 3.44 -7.32 -10.09
N VAL A 144 3.83 -6.35 -10.95
CA VAL A 144 3.65 -4.93 -10.65
C VAL A 144 2.17 -4.55 -10.58
N HIS A 145 1.33 -5.16 -11.40
CA HIS A 145 -0.12 -4.98 -11.32
C HIS A 145 -0.68 -5.50 -10.00
N ILE A 146 -0.32 -6.72 -9.59
CA ILE A 146 -0.81 -7.33 -8.35
C ILE A 146 -0.36 -6.53 -7.11
N ILE A 147 0.87 -6.03 -7.06
CA ILE A 147 1.34 -5.24 -5.90
C ILE A 147 0.71 -3.84 -5.82
N THR A 148 0.22 -3.29 -6.94
CA THR A 148 -0.38 -1.95 -6.96
C THR A 148 -1.91 -1.97 -6.88
N HIS A 149 -2.56 -3.03 -7.39
CA HIS A 149 -4.02 -3.14 -7.47
C HIS A 149 -4.59 -4.29 -6.61
N GLY A 150 -3.75 -5.22 -6.15
CA GLY A 150 -4.15 -6.45 -5.47
C GLY A 150 -4.43 -7.62 -6.43
N GLU A 151 -4.66 -8.82 -5.88
CA GLU A 151 -5.15 -9.95 -6.67
C GLU A 151 -6.64 -9.78 -6.97
N GLU A 152 -7.02 -9.68 -8.25
CA GLU A 152 -8.41 -9.88 -8.66
C GLU A 152 -8.76 -11.37 -8.44
N LYS A 153 -9.49 -11.65 -7.36
CA LYS A 153 -10.13 -12.95 -7.17
C LYS A 153 -11.41 -12.95 -7.99
N ASP A 154 -11.37 -13.58 -9.16
CA ASP A 154 -12.57 -14.11 -9.82
C ASP A 154 -13.27 -15.17 -8.93
#